data_AF-A0A8S3XJZ8-F1
#
_entry.id   AF-A0A8S3XJZ8-F1
#
_cell.length_a   1.000
_cell.length_b   1.000
_cell.length_c   1.000
_cell.angle_alpha   90.00
_cell.angle_beta   90.00
_cell.angle_gamma   90.00
#
_symmetry.space_group_name_H-M   'P 1'
#
loop_
_entity.id
_entity.type
_entity.pdbx_description
1 polymer ?
#
loop_
_entity_poly.entity_id
_entity_poly.type
_entity_poly.pdbx_seq_one_letter_code
_entity_poly.pdbx_strand_id
1 'polypeptide(L)'
;MDSDDEIEESSTWKGIPGTIILINALEDSSVISVAQEASCCLIRQYLRSSSSHIIGVTVYGTEQSKSVFNTSNVVDIFPLNVPTLDGYKKVRKANIESYGKAKELILSEALWHCSKIFKNCNKTLSSKTVIILTQLNNPPIEADREKTLKRVIDLAESYAEIKCINISMNNYQINPFYQKFLIEANKSKDYILPKAVWDSKVIETLMYTHSHRHLAVAKLCFEIGNGLSIGVGVYSLLKSSSQSNHKTSKLDKETNEIVESVTKTTKVAVGSGNLFPEDDNDIKEFKEVPLLKSELLFYQEYGGERIQFTEKEKKAIENPFGPPMIKLLGFKPARILCKEKWFLKTSYFIFPSESVIEGSTIAFKALHKACIEMDTVAICILCTRVNARPTIVALVPCTNPLDLDIEIGFDVIHIPFIENVRDIPTFDNTDQNIVVENAHKVLMKDILTSLQFDYKADMFENPKLQSEYRALEAKSLQEENMEPFVDTTKPNPEKFEDIRDELFEELFGPFGVLSTKRSKNENESCNNTKKVKLEDINEDELQEKIINKTVDSYTTNQLKNILKNKATSKPPAMTGLKKSQLVDLVYKHCK
;
A
#
# COMPACT_ATOMS: atom_id res chain seq x y z
N MET A 1 -31.06 11.61 32.83
CA MET A 1 -30.94 12.55 31.69
C MET A 1 -29.74 12.07 30.92
N ASP A 2 -29.96 11.01 30.17
CA ASP A 2 -28.96 10.38 29.32
C ASP A 2 -29.11 11.05 27.96
N SER A 3 -28.11 11.80 27.55
CA SER A 3 -28.04 12.35 26.20
C SER A 3 -27.73 11.19 25.26
N ASP A 4 -28.72 10.84 24.45
CA ASP A 4 -28.54 10.05 23.23
C ASP A 4 -27.53 10.79 22.34
N ASP A 5 -26.25 10.42 22.46
CA ASP A 5 -25.25 10.74 21.46
C ASP A 5 -25.59 9.91 20.22
N GLU A 6 -26.39 10.51 19.34
CA GLU A 6 -26.54 10.08 17.95
C GLU A 6 -25.14 9.99 17.33
N ILE A 7 -24.60 8.78 17.28
CA ILE A 7 -23.47 8.46 16.42
C ILE A 7 -24.00 8.65 15.00
N GLU A 8 -23.83 9.86 14.45
CA GLU A 8 -24.08 10.15 13.05
C GLU A 8 -23.40 9.06 12.23
N GLU A 9 -24.21 8.21 11.58
CA GLU A 9 -23.76 7.21 10.64
C GLU A 9 -23.00 7.93 9.53
N SER A 10 -21.68 8.03 9.67
CA SER A 10 -20.79 8.49 8.61
C SER A 10 -21.20 7.75 7.33
N SER A 11 -21.52 8.51 6.27
CA SER A 11 -22.07 8.01 5.01
C SER A 11 -21.25 6.81 4.51
N THR A 12 -21.68 5.61 4.86
CA THR A 12 -21.07 4.38 4.35
C THR A 12 -21.46 4.32 2.90
N TRP A 13 -20.47 4.32 2.00
CA TRP A 13 -20.71 4.15 0.57
C TRP A 13 -21.34 2.76 0.36
N LYS A 14 -22.67 2.68 0.46
CA LYS A 14 -23.43 1.46 0.25
C LYS A 14 -23.61 1.28 -1.25
N GLY A 15 -23.03 0.22 -1.79
CA GLY A 15 -23.25 -0.18 -3.18
C GLY A 15 -21.99 -0.69 -3.88
N ILE A 16 -22.17 -1.04 -5.14
CA ILE A 16 -21.17 -1.64 -6.04
C ILE A 16 -20.95 -0.67 -7.21
N PRO A 17 -19.73 -0.44 -7.70
CA PRO A 17 -19.51 0.52 -8.78
C PRO A 17 -19.93 -0.13 -10.09
N GLY A 18 -20.69 0.60 -10.90
CA GLY A 18 -21.11 0.14 -12.21
C GLY A 18 -20.40 0.90 -13.32
N THR A 19 -19.72 0.16 -14.19
CA THR A 19 -19.06 0.71 -15.38
C THR A 19 -19.67 0.11 -16.64
N ILE A 20 -20.07 0.96 -17.60
CA ILE A 20 -20.51 0.54 -18.93
C ILE A 20 -19.46 1.00 -19.94
N ILE A 21 -18.97 0.08 -20.75
CA ILE A 21 -18.04 0.35 -21.84
C ILE A 21 -18.84 0.39 -23.14
N LEU A 22 -18.72 1.51 -23.86
CA LEU A 22 -19.33 1.72 -25.17
C LEU A 22 -18.25 1.67 -26.26
N ILE A 23 -18.40 0.75 -27.20
CA ILE A 23 -17.51 0.60 -28.37
C ILE A 23 -18.23 1.09 -29.61
N ASN A 24 -17.62 2.01 -30.36
CA ASN A 24 -18.16 2.51 -31.63
C ASN A 24 -17.88 1.52 -32.78
N ALA A 25 -18.92 0.90 -33.34
CA ALA A 25 -18.80 -0.05 -34.46
C ALA A 25 -18.64 0.61 -35.85
N LEU A 26 -18.83 1.94 -35.97
CA LEU A 26 -18.67 2.62 -37.25
C LEU A 26 -17.20 2.85 -37.62
N GLU A 27 -16.32 2.83 -36.63
CA GLU A 27 -14.87 3.03 -36.77
C GLU A 27 -14.20 1.93 -37.61
N ASP A 28 -12.92 2.14 -37.92
CA ASP A 28 -12.12 1.15 -38.61
C ASP A 28 -11.97 -0.14 -37.80
N SER A 29 -11.85 -1.26 -38.50
CA SER A 29 -11.64 -2.60 -37.93
C SER A 29 -10.52 -2.63 -36.88
N SER A 30 -9.43 -1.89 -37.14
CA SER A 30 -8.28 -1.79 -36.24
C SER A 30 -8.59 -1.05 -34.93
N VAL A 31 -9.44 -0.02 -34.96
CA VAL A 31 -9.86 0.72 -33.76
C VAL A 31 -10.77 -0.15 -32.89
N ILE A 32 -11.69 -0.87 -33.56
CA ILE A 32 -12.63 -1.77 -32.91
C ILE A 32 -11.88 -2.92 -32.22
N SER A 33 -10.87 -3.50 -32.90
CA SER A 33 -10.08 -4.60 -32.32
C SER A 33 -9.29 -4.14 -31.10
N VAL A 34 -8.65 -2.96 -31.14
CA VAL A 34 -7.96 -2.36 -29.99
C VAL A 34 -8.93 -2.09 -28.83
N ALA A 35 -10.10 -1.52 -29.11
CA ALA A 35 -11.12 -1.25 -28.10
C ALA A 35 -11.64 -2.55 -27.44
N GLN A 36 -11.85 -3.59 -28.24
CA GLN A 36 -12.27 -4.91 -27.79
C GLN A 36 -11.19 -5.60 -26.94
N GLU A 37 -9.94 -5.53 -27.37
CA GLU A 37 -8.79 -6.09 -26.65
C GLU A 37 -8.63 -5.39 -25.29
N ALA A 38 -8.65 -4.06 -25.25
CA ALA A 38 -8.55 -3.29 -24.01
C ALA A 38 -9.72 -3.60 -23.06
N SER A 39 -10.94 -3.78 -23.58
CA SER A 39 -12.10 -4.19 -22.79
C SER A 39 -11.94 -5.59 -22.20
N CYS A 40 -11.33 -6.52 -22.96
CA CYS A 40 -10.99 -7.86 -22.46
C CYS A 40 -9.93 -7.79 -21.36
N CYS A 41 -8.90 -6.97 -21.54
CA CYS A 41 -7.85 -6.75 -20.55
C CYS A 41 -8.43 -6.20 -19.23
N LEU A 42 -9.36 -5.24 -19.29
CA LEU A 42 -10.00 -4.72 -18.07
C LEU A 42 -10.80 -5.81 -17.33
N ILE A 43 -11.60 -6.61 -18.05
CA ILE A 43 -12.36 -7.72 -17.44
C ILE A 43 -11.38 -8.72 -16.80
N ARG A 44 -10.29 -9.05 -17.49
CA ARG A 44 -9.23 -9.92 -16.99
C ARG A 44 -8.60 -9.35 -15.71
N GLN A 45 -8.32 -8.05 -15.66
CA GLN A 45 -7.77 -7.37 -14.49
C GLN A 45 -8.75 -7.37 -13.30
N TYR A 46 -10.05 -7.20 -13.55
CA TYR A 46 -11.07 -7.32 -12.50
C TYR A 46 -11.21 -8.75 -11.96
N LEU A 47 -11.07 -9.76 -12.81
CA LEU A 47 -11.03 -11.16 -12.37
C LEU A 47 -9.79 -11.43 -11.49
N ARG A 48 -8.61 -10.96 -11.92
CA ARG A 48 -7.34 -11.08 -11.18
C ARG A 48 -7.37 -10.41 -9.80
N SER A 49 -7.96 -9.22 -9.73
CA SER A 49 -8.09 -8.45 -8.49
C SER A 49 -9.29 -8.88 -7.63
N SER A 50 -10.09 -9.88 -8.06
CA SER A 50 -11.34 -10.29 -7.41
C SER A 50 -12.26 -9.09 -7.11
N SER A 51 -12.37 -8.21 -8.10
CA SER A 51 -13.10 -6.96 -8.00
C SER A 51 -14.60 -7.20 -7.91
N SER A 52 -15.27 -6.50 -6.99
CA SER A 52 -16.73 -6.48 -6.94
C SER A 52 -17.36 -5.57 -7.99
N HIS A 53 -16.55 -4.86 -8.79
CA HIS A 53 -17.03 -3.92 -9.82
C HIS A 53 -17.91 -4.64 -10.83
N ILE A 54 -19.10 -4.10 -11.10
CA ILE A 54 -19.94 -4.62 -12.18
C ILE A 54 -19.59 -3.89 -13.47
N ILE A 55 -19.50 -4.66 -14.55
CA ILE A 55 -19.05 -4.20 -15.86
C ILE A 55 -20.08 -4.61 -16.90
N GLY A 56 -20.37 -3.71 -17.84
CA GLY A 56 -21.15 -3.98 -19.04
C GLY A 56 -20.35 -3.60 -20.28
N VAL A 57 -20.47 -4.38 -21.35
CA VAL A 57 -19.84 -4.10 -22.64
C VAL A 57 -20.93 -4.03 -23.70
N THR A 58 -21.09 -2.85 -24.28
CA THR A 58 -22.12 -2.54 -25.25
C THR A 58 -21.46 -1.93 -26.49
N VAL A 59 -21.94 -2.33 -27.66
CA VAL A 59 -21.53 -1.79 -28.96
C VAL A 59 -22.66 -0.94 -29.51
N TYR A 60 -22.32 0.22 -30.09
CA TYR A 60 -23.27 1.10 -30.73
C TYR A 60 -22.84 1.44 -32.16
N GLY A 61 -23.79 1.89 -32.99
CA GLY A 61 -23.55 2.15 -34.41
C GLY A 61 -23.60 0.87 -35.27
N THR A 62 -24.28 -0.16 -34.77
CA THR A 62 -24.49 -1.43 -35.50
C THR A 62 -25.77 -1.41 -36.31
N GLU A 63 -25.84 -2.19 -37.39
CA GLU A 63 -27.09 -2.40 -38.13
C GLU A 63 -28.04 -3.31 -37.36
N GLN A 64 -27.49 -4.34 -36.69
CA GLN A 64 -28.25 -5.21 -35.80
C GLN A 64 -28.58 -4.51 -34.47
N SER A 65 -29.75 -4.82 -33.93
CA SER A 65 -30.18 -4.38 -32.59
C SER A 65 -30.42 -5.62 -31.73
N LYS A 66 -29.47 -5.93 -30.85
CA LYS A 66 -29.52 -7.07 -29.90
C LYS A 66 -29.19 -6.56 -28.52
N SER A 67 -30.06 -5.70 -28.00
CA SER A 67 -29.91 -5.10 -26.68
C SER A 67 -31.01 -5.58 -25.75
N VAL A 68 -30.74 -5.59 -24.44
CA VAL A 68 -31.69 -6.07 -23.41
C VAL A 68 -33.01 -5.29 -23.45
N PHE A 69 -32.96 -4.03 -23.89
CA PHE A 69 -34.11 -3.13 -23.93
C PHE A 69 -34.63 -2.84 -25.35
N ASN A 70 -34.23 -3.64 -26.35
CA ASN A 70 -34.61 -3.46 -27.76
C ASN A 70 -34.35 -2.04 -28.29
N THR A 71 -33.27 -1.41 -27.83
CA THR A 71 -32.78 -0.12 -28.33
C THR A 71 -32.18 -0.31 -29.72
N SER A 72 -32.50 0.59 -30.65
CA SER A 72 -32.03 0.58 -32.03
C SER A 72 -30.53 0.84 -32.14
N ASN A 73 -29.86 0.11 -33.03
CA ASN A 73 -28.43 0.25 -33.40
C ASN A 73 -27.47 0.00 -32.23
N VAL A 74 -27.91 -0.80 -31.25
CA VAL A 74 -27.16 -1.15 -30.04
C VAL A 74 -27.17 -2.66 -29.81
N VAL A 75 -26.00 -3.22 -29.48
CA VAL A 75 -25.81 -4.64 -29.15
C VAL A 75 -25.12 -4.77 -27.80
N ASP A 76 -25.73 -5.50 -26.87
CA ASP A 76 -25.10 -5.82 -25.59
C ASP A 76 -24.30 -7.12 -25.71
N ILE A 77 -22.96 -7.03 -25.70
CA ILE A 77 -22.08 -8.21 -25.71
C ILE A 77 -22.09 -8.85 -24.32
N PHE A 78 -21.94 -8.03 -23.28
CA PHE A 78 -21.97 -8.45 -21.89
C PHE A 78 -22.88 -7.51 -21.10
N PRO A 79 -24.02 -8.00 -20.56
CA PRO A 79 -24.92 -7.17 -19.76
C PRO A 79 -24.22 -6.74 -18.47
N LEU A 80 -24.66 -5.62 -17.88
CA LEU A 80 -24.08 -5.08 -16.65
C LEU A 80 -24.17 -6.10 -15.50
N ASN A 81 -23.07 -6.78 -15.21
CA ASN A 81 -23.00 -7.81 -14.18
C ASN A 81 -21.58 -7.94 -13.62
N VAL A 82 -21.41 -8.77 -12.59
CA VAL A 82 -20.10 -9.12 -12.06
C VAL A 82 -19.28 -9.78 -13.18
N PRO A 83 -17.99 -9.44 -13.34
CA PRO A 83 -17.13 -10.07 -14.34
C PRO A 83 -17.11 -11.58 -14.14
N THR A 84 -17.41 -12.32 -15.19
CA THR A 84 -17.37 -13.79 -15.21
C THR A 84 -16.47 -14.28 -16.34
N LEU A 85 -15.97 -15.50 -16.20
CA LEU A 85 -15.18 -16.16 -17.24
C LEU A 85 -15.96 -16.29 -18.55
N ASP A 86 -17.26 -16.59 -18.46
CA ASP A 86 -18.14 -16.66 -19.64
C ASP A 86 -18.33 -15.29 -20.27
N GLY A 87 -18.44 -14.23 -19.47
CA GLY A 87 -18.46 -12.85 -19.95
C GLY A 87 -17.18 -12.50 -20.72
N TYR A 88 -16.01 -12.82 -20.14
CA TYR A 88 -14.72 -12.66 -20.80
C TYR A 88 -14.65 -13.44 -22.13
N LYS A 89 -15.04 -14.72 -22.14
CA LYS A 89 -15.08 -15.55 -23.35
C LYS A 89 -16.02 -14.98 -24.42
N LYS A 90 -17.18 -14.43 -24.03
CA LYS A 90 -18.13 -13.77 -24.95
C LYS A 90 -17.52 -12.51 -25.57
N VAL A 91 -16.90 -11.64 -24.79
CA VAL A 91 -16.27 -10.42 -25.31
C VAL A 91 -15.08 -10.77 -26.20
N ARG A 92 -14.25 -11.76 -25.85
CA ARG A 92 -13.12 -12.20 -26.68
C ARG A 92 -13.55 -12.84 -28.01
N LYS A 93 -14.67 -13.58 -28.03
CA LYS A 93 -15.19 -14.26 -29.24
C LYS A 93 -16.13 -13.40 -30.09
N ALA A 94 -16.58 -12.26 -29.58
CA ALA A 94 -17.50 -11.40 -30.31
C ALA A 94 -16.82 -10.86 -31.58
N ASN A 95 -17.37 -11.16 -32.75
CA ASN A 95 -16.96 -10.52 -33.98
C ASN A 95 -17.83 -9.26 -34.18
N ILE A 96 -17.33 -8.11 -33.75
CA ILE A 96 -18.09 -6.85 -33.78
C ILE A 96 -18.46 -6.45 -35.21
N GLU A 97 -17.63 -6.80 -36.20
CA GLU A 97 -17.87 -6.50 -37.62
C GLU A 97 -19.09 -7.26 -38.16
N SER A 98 -19.37 -8.44 -37.61
CA SER A 98 -20.52 -9.27 -38.03
C SER A 98 -21.88 -8.66 -37.69
N TYR A 99 -21.92 -7.62 -36.85
CA TYR A 99 -23.16 -6.92 -36.50
C TYR A 99 -23.59 -5.88 -37.54
N GLY A 100 -22.77 -5.64 -38.58
CA GLY A 100 -23.02 -4.67 -39.63
C GLY A 100 -22.81 -3.23 -39.15
N LYS A 101 -22.35 -2.35 -40.04
CA LYS A 101 -22.19 -0.91 -39.75
C LYS A 101 -23.50 -0.19 -40.04
N ALA A 102 -23.99 0.60 -39.09
CA ALA A 102 -25.13 1.49 -39.35
C ALA A 102 -24.76 2.53 -40.43
N LYS A 103 -25.77 3.08 -41.11
CA LYS A 103 -25.55 4.16 -42.09
C LYS A 103 -25.17 5.48 -41.43
N GLU A 104 -25.65 5.69 -40.21
CA GLU A 104 -25.57 6.97 -39.50
C GLU A 104 -25.26 6.72 -38.01
N LEU A 105 -24.49 7.62 -37.41
CA LEU A 105 -24.15 7.57 -35.99
C LEU A 105 -25.23 8.26 -35.15
N ILE A 106 -25.93 7.47 -34.33
CA ILE A 106 -26.93 7.93 -33.36
C ILE A 106 -26.39 7.61 -31.96
N LEU A 107 -25.89 8.63 -31.26
CA LEU A 107 -25.29 8.48 -29.92
C LEU A 107 -26.33 8.66 -28.82
N SER A 108 -27.40 9.40 -29.07
CA SER A 108 -28.45 9.65 -28.06
C SER A 108 -29.14 8.37 -27.59
N GLU A 109 -29.40 7.41 -28.49
CA GLU A 109 -30.00 6.10 -28.18
C GLU A 109 -29.05 5.23 -27.35
N ALA A 110 -27.75 5.24 -27.66
CA ALA A 110 -26.75 4.51 -26.89
C ALA A 110 -26.65 5.05 -25.44
N LEU A 111 -26.63 6.38 -25.26
CA LEU A 111 -26.62 6.99 -23.93
C LEU A 111 -27.91 6.72 -23.16
N TRP A 112 -29.06 6.75 -23.85
CA TRP A 112 -30.34 6.41 -23.24
C TRP A 112 -30.38 4.95 -22.79
N HIS A 113 -29.83 4.04 -23.59
CA HIS A 113 -29.65 2.64 -23.22
C HIS A 113 -28.80 2.47 -21.95
N CYS A 114 -27.67 3.19 -21.83
CA CYS A 114 -26.88 3.21 -20.60
C CYS A 114 -27.68 3.68 -19.38
N SER A 115 -28.50 4.73 -19.53
CA SER A 115 -29.40 5.19 -18.46
C SER A 115 -30.38 4.11 -18.02
N LYS A 116 -30.96 3.36 -18.96
CA LYS A 116 -31.85 2.23 -18.65
C LYS A 116 -31.12 1.11 -17.92
N ILE A 117 -29.92 0.75 -18.38
CA ILE A 117 -29.10 -0.29 -17.74
C ILE A 117 -28.86 0.06 -16.26
N PHE A 118 -28.50 1.31 -15.96
CA PHE A 118 -28.28 1.72 -14.56
C PHE A 118 -29.57 1.72 -13.74
N LYS A 119 -30.71 2.13 -14.32
CA LYS A 119 -32.00 2.15 -13.62
C LYS A 119 -32.52 0.74 -13.31
N ASN A 120 -32.28 -0.21 -14.21
CA ASN A 120 -32.76 -1.60 -14.08
C ASN A 120 -31.73 -2.53 -13.43
N CYS A 121 -30.70 -1.98 -12.78
CA CYS A 121 -29.72 -2.80 -12.08
C CYS A 121 -30.29 -3.31 -10.75
N ASN A 122 -30.28 -4.62 -10.54
CA ASN A 122 -30.78 -5.25 -9.31
C ASN A 122 -29.93 -4.94 -8.07
N LYS A 123 -28.71 -4.40 -8.26
CA LYS A 123 -27.76 -4.10 -7.19
C LYS A 123 -27.71 -2.59 -6.97
N THR A 124 -27.53 -2.18 -5.72
CA THR A 124 -27.33 -0.75 -5.39
C THR A 124 -26.00 -0.27 -5.95
N LEU A 125 -26.04 0.75 -6.79
CA LEU A 125 -24.85 1.32 -7.43
C LEU A 125 -24.27 2.45 -6.59
N SER A 126 -23.00 2.33 -6.22
CA SER A 126 -22.29 3.42 -5.50
C SER A 126 -21.88 4.56 -6.43
N SER A 127 -21.57 4.21 -7.68
CA SER A 127 -21.03 5.08 -8.71
C SER A 127 -21.43 4.50 -10.05
N LYS A 128 -21.68 5.37 -11.01
CA LYS A 128 -22.10 5.03 -12.35
C LYS A 128 -21.11 5.69 -13.31
N THR A 129 -20.41 4.88 -14.09
CA THR A 129 -19.40 5.38 -15.04
C THR A 129 -19.71 4.84 -16.43
N VAL A 130 -19.75 5.71 -17.43
CA VAL A 130 -19.85 5.35 -18.84
C VAL A 130 -18.54 5.71 -19.51
N ILE A 131 -17.85 4.71 -20.06
CA ILE A 131 -16.59 4.90 -20.77
C ILE A 131 -16.84 4.67 -22.26
N ILE A 132 -16.62 5.71 -23.08
CA ILE A 132 -16.80 5.68 -24.52
C ILE A 132 -15.46 5.51 -25.21
N LEU A 133 -15.30 4.41 -25.94
CA LEU A 133 -14.14 4.09 -26.77
C LEU A 133 -14.46 4.46 -28.22
N THR A 134 -13.88 5.56 -28.71
CA THR A 134 -14.18 6.08 -30.07
C THR A 134 -13.06 6.98 -30.58
N GLN A 135 -13.03 7.22 -31.89
CA GLN A 135 -12.35 8.39 -32.43
C GLN A 135 -13.27 9.61 -32.25
N LEU A 136 -12.69 10.73 -31.79
CA LEU A 136 -13.37 12.01 -31.56
C LEU A 136 -13.37 12.89 -32.83
N ASN A 137 -13.31 12.30 -34.01
CA ASN A 137 -13.37 12.97 -35.32
C ASN A 137 -14.79 12.94 -35.92
N ASN A 138 -15.51 11.84 -35.74
CA ASN A 138 -16.79 11.54 -36.38
C ASN A 138 -17.96 11.90 -35.44
N PRO A 139 -18.64 13.05 -35.62
CA PRO A 139 -19.76 13.43 -34.76
C PRO A 139 -21.03 12.64 -35.11
N PRO A 140 -22.02 12.58 -34.19
CA PRO A 140 -23.36 12.13 -34.50
C PRO A 140 -24.00 12.99 -35.60
N ILE A 141 -25.04 12.45 -36.24
CA ILE A 141 -25.77 13.16 -37.28
C ILE A 141 -26.40 14.44 -36.72
N GLU A 142 -26.59 15.46 -37.57
CA GLU A 142 -26.98 16.80 -37.11
C GLU A 142 -28.29 16.79 -36.29
N ALA A 143 -29.28 16.00 -36.73
CA ALA A 143 -30.55 15.83 -36.04
C ALA A 143 -30.42 15.16 -34.66
N ASP A 144 -29.33 14.43 -34.40
CA ASP A 144 -29.06 13.73 -33.14
C ASP A 144 -28.12 14.49 -32.20
N ARG A 145 -27.39 15.51 -32.69
CA ARG A 145 -26.42 16.26 -31.87
C ARG A 145 -27.07 16.91 -30.66
N GLU A 146 -28.19 17.61 -30.85
CA GLU A 146 -28.91 18.25 -29.73
C GLU A 146 -29.51 17.23 -28.75
N LYS A 147 -30.04 16.12 -29.28
CA LYS A 147 -30.59 15.03 -28.45
C LYS A 147 -29.50 14.38 -27.62
N THR A 148 -28.33 14.15 -28.22
CA THR A 148 -27.17 13.58 -27.54
C THR A 148 -26.72 14.47 -26.39
N LEU A 149 -26.57 15.78 -26.62
CA LEU A 149 -26.19 16.71 -25.55
C LEU A 149 -27.20 16.73 -24.40
N LYS A 150 -28.51 16.71 -24.69
CA LYS A 150 -29.55 16.57 -23.65
C LYS A 150 -29.38 15.28 -22.85
N ARG A 151 -29.09 14.14 -23.50
CA ARG A 151 -28.86 12.86 -22.80
C ARG A 151 -27.60 12.86 -21.94
N VAL A 152 -26.55 13.57 -22.36
CA VAL A 152 -25.33 13.76 -21.54
C VAL A 152 -25.66 14.52 -20.27
N ILE A 153 -26.42 15.61 -20.39
CA ILE A 153 -26.88 16.41 -19.25
C ILE A 153 -27.73 15.54 -18.31
N ASP A 154 -28.74 14.83 -18.84
CA ASP A 154 -29.59 13.92 -18.06
C ASP A 154 -28.76 12.89 -17.26
N LEU A 155 -27.73 12.32 -17.88
CA LEU A 155 -26.84 11.34 -17.24
C LEU A 155 -25.97 11.99 -16.16
N ALA A 156 -25.39 13.16 -16.44
CA ALA A 156 -24.56 13.90 -15.49
C ALA A 156 -25.37 14.38 -14.26
N GLU A 157 -26.63 14.78 -14.47
CA GLU A 157 -27.58 15.09 -13.40
C GLU A 157 -27.96 13.84 -12.59
N SER A 158 -28.01 12.67 -13.21
CA SER A 158 -28.23 11.38 -12.53
C SER A 158 -27.00 10.84 -11.77
N TYR A 159 -25.96 11.68 -11.59
CA TYR A 159 -24.67 11.38 -10.99
C TYR A 159 -23.89 10.27 -11.72
N ALA A 160 -24.08 10.13 -13.03
CA ALA A 160 -23.24 9.28 -13.86
C ALA A 160 -22.06 10.08 -14.44
N GLU A 161 -20.86 9.54 -14.33
CA GLU A 161 -19.66 10.09 -14.95
C GLU A 161 -19.51 9.56 -16.37
N ILE A 162 -19.35 10.45 -17.34
CA ILE A 162 -19.10 10.07 -18.74
C ILE A 162 -17.65 10.42 -19.06
N LYS A 163 -16.88 9.42 -19.49
CA LYS A 163 -15.47 9.56 -19.88
C LYS A 163 -15.28 9.06 -21.30
N CYS A 164 -14.50 9.78 -22.10
CA CYS A 164 -14.15 9.37 -23.45
C CYS A 164 -12.66 9.04 -23.52
N ILE A 165 -12.32 7.91 -24.13
CA ILE A 165 -10.94 7.53 -24.45
C ILE A 165 -10.80 7.60 -25.97
N ASN A 166 -9.88 8.46 -26.41
CA ASN A 166 -9.62 8.72 -27.82
C ASN A 166 -8.67 7.67 -28.39
N ILE A 167 -9.19 6.75 -29.21
CA ILE A 167 -8.41 5.66 -29.79
C ILE A 167 -7.93 6.03 -31.18
N SER A 168 -6.67 6.42 -31.32
CA SER A 168 -6.07 6.77 -32.62
C SER A 168 -4.55 6.63 -32.59
N MET A 169 -3.98 6.24 -33.73
CA MET A 169 -2.52 6.28 -33.95
C MET A 169 -2.03 7.70 -34.25
N ASN A 170 -2.85 8.50 -34.93
CA ASN A 170 -2.46 9.80 -35.46
C ASN A 170 -3.09 10.92 -34.64
N ASN A 171 -2.36 12.04 -34.54
CA ASN A 171 -2.93 13.28 -34.04
C ASN A 171 -3.84 13.88 -35.12
N TYR A 172 -5.06 14.22 -34.73
CA TYR A 172 -6.04 14.88 -35.59
C TYR A 172 -6.78 15.95 -34.80
N GLN A 173 -7.44 16.86 -35.51
CA GLN A 173 -8.24 17.89 -34.87
C GLN A 173 -9.55 17.27 -34.37
N ILE A 174 -9.74 17.29 -33.05
CA ILE A 174 -10.97 16.83 -32.40
C ILE A 174 -12.15 17.67 -32.89
N ASN A 175 -13.25 17.01 -33.25
CA ASN A 175 -14.44 17.68 -33.75
C ASN A 175 -15.04 18.61 -32.67
N PRO A 176 -15.47 19.85 -33.02
CA PRO A 176 -16.08 20.78 -32.07
C PRO A 176 -17.29 20.23 -31.31
N PHE A 177 -18.00 19.26 -31.89
CA PHE A 177 -19.09 18.58 -31.19
C PHE A 177 -18.61 17.89 -29.91
N TYR A 178 -17.50 17.14 -29.95
CA TYR A 178 -16.99 16.41 -28.79
C TYR A 178 -16.42 17.33 -27.72
N GLN A 179 -15.96 18.53 -28.11
CA GLN A 179 -15.58 19.57 -27.15
C GLN A 179 -16.80 20.00 -26.32
N LYS A 180 -17.91 20.35 -26.98
CA LYS A 180 -19.17 20.66 -26.29
C LYS A 180 -19.68 19.48 -25.46
N PHE A 181 -19.63 18.27 -26.02
CA PHE A 181 -20.01 17.04 -25.32
C PHE A 181 -19.26 16.87 -23.99
N LEU A 182 -17.94 17.06 -23.98
CA LEU A 182 -17.12 16.89 -22.78
C LEU A 182 -17.35 18.01 -21.74
N ILE A 183 -17.62 19.25 -22.19
CA ILE A 183 -18.02 20.35 -21.31
C ILE A 183 -19.32 19.99 -20.59
N GLU A 184 -20.35 19.57 -21.32
CA GLU A 184 -21.63 19.19 -20.73
C GLU A 184 -21.49 17.96 -19.81
N ALA A 185 -20.69 16.97 -20.22
CA ALA A 185 -20.40 15.80 -19.40
C ALA A 185 -19.71 16.15 -18.07
N ASN A 186 -18.94 17.24 -18.04
CA ASN A 186 -18.26 17.73 -16.84
C ASN A 186 -19.04 18.86 -16.11
N LYS A 187 -20.36 18.94 -16.30
CA LYS A 187 -21.24 19.94 -15.67
C LYS A 187 -20.77 21.38 -15.93
N SER A 188 -20.38 21.66 -17.17
CA SER A 188 -19.90 22.97 -17.64
C SER A 188 -18.64 23.49 -16.94
N LYS A 189 -17.85 22.60 -16.33
CA LYS A 189 -16.52 22.91 -15.80
C LYS A 189 -15.43 22.68 -16.85
N ASP A 190 -14.25 23.23 -16.59
CA ASP A 190 -13.06 22.98 -17.39
C ASP A 190 -12.81 21.47 -17.54
N TYR A 191 -12.49 21.04 -18.75
CA TYR A 191 -12.23 19.65 -19.08
C TYR A 191 -10.91 19.51 -19.81
N ILE A 192 -10.26 18.37 -19.63
CA ILE A 192 -9.02 18.03 -20.32
C ILE A 192 -9.38 17.23 -21.56
N LEU A 193 -8.89 17.66 -22.72
CA LEU A 193 -9.09 16.94 -23.97
C LEU A 193 -8.38 15.58 -23.92
N PRO A 194 -9.07 14.46 -24.24
CA PRO A 194 -8.44 13.15 -24.27
C PRO A 194 -7.34 13.07 -25.34
N LYS A 195 -6.12 12.74 -24.91
CA LYS A 195 -4.99 12.47 -25.81
C LYS A 195 -5.27 11.20 -26.62
N ALA A 196 -4.79 11.17 -27.87
CA ALA A 196 -4.88 9.99 -28.71
C ALA A 196 -4.00 8.85 -28.15
N VAL A 197 -4.56 7.65 -28.03
CA VAL A 197 -3.88 6.46 -27.53
C VAL A 197 -4.18 5.28 -28.45
N TRP A 198 -3.19 4.43 -28.70
CA TRP A 198 -3.35 3.21 -29.51
C TRP A 198 -3.07 1.91 -28.73
N ASP A 199 -2.21 1.96 -27.71
CA ASP A 199 -1.82 0.79 -26.94
C ASP A 199 -2.98 0.29 -26.05
N SER A 200 -3.35 -0.99 -26.22
CA SER A 200 -4.43 -1.64 -25.47
C SER A 200 -4.17 -1.64 -23.96
N LYS A 201 -2.92 -1.74 -23.52
CA LYS A 201 -2.54 -1.69 -22.09
C LYS A 201 -2.69 -0.29 -21.49
N VAL A 202 -2.37 0.74 -22.26
CA VAL A 202 -2.56 2.13 -21.82
C VAL A 202 -4.06 2.44 -21.73
N ILE A 203 -4.84 2.00 -22.72
CA ILE A 203 -6.31 2.14 -22.69
C ILE A 203 -6.88 1.39 -21.49
N GLU A 204 -6.45 0.15 -21.21
CA GLU A 204 -6.84 -0.60 -20.02
C GLU A 204 -6.57 0.21 -18.73
N THR A 205 -5.37 0.78 -18.61
CA THR A 205 -4.97 1.57 -17.43
C THR A 205 -5.85 2.81 -17.26
N LEU A 206 -6.17 3.51 -18.36
CA LEU A 206 -7.10 4.64 -18.36
C LEU A 206 -8.51 4.22 -17.97
N MET A 207 -9.02 3.10 -18.51
CA MET A 207 -10.32 2.56 -18.15
C MET A 207 -10.37 2.16 -16.67
N TYR A 208 -9.31 1.52 -16.17
CA TYR A 208 -9.19 1.16 -14.75
C TYR A 208 -9.18 2.41 -13.86
N THR A 209 -8.46 3.45 -14.26
CA THR A 209 -8.40 4.73 -13.54
C THR A 209 -9.77 5.42 -13.50
N HIS A 210 -10.46 5.51 -14.64
CA HIS A 210 -11.78 6.14 -14.73
C HIS A 210 -12.90 5.36 -14.03
N SER A 211 -12.76 4.05 -13.91
CA SER A 211 -13.72 3.20 -13.20
C SER A 211 -13.45 3.12 -11.69
N HIS A 212 -12.27 3.57 -11.25
CA HIS A 212 -11.88 3.50 -9.85
C HIS A 212 -12.63 4.56 -9.02
N ARG A 213 -13.08 4.15 -7.82
CA ARG A 213 -13.89 5.00 -6.94
C ARG A 213 -13.10 6.02 -6.11
N HIS A 214 -11.78 5.91 -6.11
CA HIS A 214 -10.87 6.69 -5.25
C HIS A 214 -11.34 6.74 -3.79
N LEU A 215 -11.62 5.58 -3.19
CA LEU A 215 -12.13 5.51 -1.82
C LEU A 215 -11.05 5.87 -0.81
N ALA A 216 -11.38 6.78 0.11
CA ALA A 216 -10.56 7.04 1.29
C ALA A 216 -10.59 5.83 2.23
N VAL A 217 -9.45 5.51 2.82
CA VAL A 217 -9.30 4.54 3.92
C VAL A 217 -10.09 5.00 5.14
N ALA A 218 -10.06 6.30 5.42
CA ALA A 218 -10.81 6.95 6.47
C ALA A 218 -11.06 8.41 6.11
N LYS A 219 -12.20 8.95 6.53
CA LYS A 219 -12.46 10.39 6.53
C LYS A 219 -12.33 10.84 7.99
N LEU A 220 -11.41 11.76 8.26
CA LEU A 220 -11.01 12.14 9.60
C LEU A 220 -11.17 13.65 9.81
N CYS A 221 -11.41 14.03 11.05
CA CYS A 221 -11.30 15.39 11.53
C CYS A 221 -9.82 15.66 11.87
N PHE A 222 -9.22 16.68 11.25
CA PHE A 222 -7.86 17.14 11.52
C PHE A 222 -7.91 18.38 12.40
N GLU A 223 -7.67 18.18 13.69
CA GLU A 223 -7.59 19.21 14.72
C GLU A 223 -6.24 19.94 14.64
N ILE A 224 -6.27 21.20 14.20
CA ILE A 224 -5.09 22.08 14.11
C ILE A 224 -4.87 22.80 15.45
N GLY A 225 -5.96 23.16 16.11
CA GLY A 225 -5.95 23.81 17.42
C GLY A 225 -7.33 23.87 18.04
N ASN A 226 -7.44 24.46 19.22
CA ASN A 226 -8.71 24.52 19.95
C ASN A 226 -9.77 25.29 19.14
N GLY A 227 -10.83 24.59 18.72
CA GLY A 227 -11.93 25.15 17.94
C GLY A 227 -11.63 25.30 16.44
N LEU A 228 -10.46 24.85 15.95
CA LEU A 228 -10.12 24.85 14.53
C LEU A 228 -9.80 23.43 14.06
N SER A 229 -10.71 22.87 13.29
CA SER A 229 -10.57 21.55 12.66
C SER A 229 -10.91 21.60 11.19
N ILE A 230 -10.24 20.77 10.40
CA ILE A 230 -10.49 20.62 8.97
C ILE A 230 -10.81 19.16 8.62
N GLY A 231 -11.69 18.96 7.66
CA GLY A 231 -12.07 17.66 7.14
C GLY A 231 -11.04 17.13 6.15
N VAL A 232 -10.54 15.92 6.37
CA VAL A 232 -9.55 15.30 5.48
C VAL A 232 -9.87 13.84 5.17
N GLY A 233 -9.58 13.41 3.95
CA GLY A 233 -9.58 12.02 3.55
C GLY A 233 -8.17 11.45 3.61
N VAL A 234 -8.02 10.27 4.21
CA VAL A 234 -6.78 9.48 4.22
C VAL A 234 -6.85 8.44 3.12
N TYR A 235 -5.88 8.43 2.22
CA TYR A 235 -5.80 7.56 1.05
C TYR A 235 -4.57 6.66 1.15
N SER A 236 -4.68 5.42 0.66
CA SER A 236 -3.54 4.51 0.48
C SER A 236 -3.26 4.42 -1.01
N LEU A 237 -2.29 5.19 -1.49
CA LEU A 237 -1.94 5.20 -2.92
C LEU A 237 -1.20 3.91 -3.30
N LEU A 238 -0.32 3.46 -2.40
CA LEU A 238 0.36 2.18 -2.52
C LEU A 238 -0.35 1.16 -1.63
N LYS A 239 -0.60 -0.02 -2.18
CA LYS A 239 -1.08 -1.18 -1.41
C LYS A 239 -0.14 -2.33 -1.69
N SER A 240 0.42 -2.90 -0.62
CA SER A 240 1.21 -4.12 -0.77
C SER A 240 0.32 -5.19 -1.42
N SER A 241 0.80 -5.73 -2.53
CA SER A 241 0.18 -6.88 -3.16
C SER A 241 0.45 -8.10 -2.30
N SER A 242 -0.30 -8.23 -1.21
CA SER A 242 -0.22 -9.42 -0.37
C SER A 242 -0.56 -10.62 -1.24
N GLN A 243 0.35 -11.60 -1.25
CA GLN A 243 0.14 -12.93 -1.82
C GLN A 243 -1.12 -13.62 -1.24
N SER A 244 -1.70 -13.09 -0.15
CA SER A 244 -2.96 -13.55 0.44
C SER A 244 -4.24 -12.97 -0.21
N ASN A 245 -4.14 -12.19 -1.30
CA ASN A 245 -5.32 -11.66 -1.98
C ASN A 245 -6.10 -12.74 -2.77
N HIS A 246 -5.51 -13.93 -2.97
CA HIS A 246 -6.30 -15.10 -3.32
C HIS A 246 -7.07 -15.55 -2.09
N LYS A 247 -8.30 -15.02 -1.94
CA LYS A 247 -9.26 -15.59 -1.00
C LYS A 247 -9.48 -17.05 -1.39
N THR A 248 -8.91 -17.97 -0.63
CA THR A 248 -9.21 -19.39 -0.79
C THR A 248 -10.62 -19.62 -0.25
N SER A 249 -11.49 -20.14 -1.10
CA SER A 249 -12.80 -20.64 -0.68
C SER A 249 -12.70 -22.13 -0.41
N LYS A 250 -13.25 -22.59 0.70
CA LYS A 250 -13.46 -24.03 0.92
C LYS A 250 -14.56 -24.48 -0.03
N LEU A 251 -14.31 -25.56 -0.76
CA LEU A 251 -15.28 -26.15 -1.67
C LEU A 251 -15.66 -27.55 -1.19
N ASP A 252 -16.90 -27.94 -1.44
CA ASP A 252 -17.32 -29.32 -1.31
C ASP A 252 -16.62 -30.19 -2.38
N LYS A 253 -16.12 -31.37 -1.99
CA LYS A 253 -15.33 -32.22 -2.88
C LYS A 253 -16.18 -32.83 -4.01
N GLU A 254 -17.45 -33.09 -3.76
CA GLU A 254 -18.34 -33.77 -4.70
C GLU A 254 -19.04 -32.75 -5.61
N THR A 255 -19.54 -31.65 -5.03
CA THR A 255 -20.34 -30.65 -5.78
C THR A 255 -19.54 -29.44 -6.27
N ASN A 256 -18.32 -29.22 -5.75
CA ASN A 256 -17.53 -27.99 -5.96
C ASN A 256 -18.25 -26.70 -5.53
N GLU A 257 -19.28 -26.79 -4.70
CA GLU A 257 -19.98 -25.63 -4.15
C GLU A 257 -19.20 -24.98 -3.01
N ILE A 258 -19.36 -23.67 -2.81
CA ILE A 258 -18.66 -22.91 -1.77
C ILE A 258 -19.24 -23.25 -0.39
N VAL A 259 -18.37 -23.62 0.55
CA VAL A 259 -18.74 -23.96 1.93
C VAL A 259 -18.55 -22.75 2.84
N GLU A 260 -19.60 -22.42 3.60
CA GLU A 260 -19.55 -21.40 4.64
C GLU A 260 -19.01 -21.97 5.96
N SER A 261 -18.04 -21.27 6.56
CA SER A 261 -17.43 -21.67 7.83
C SER A 261 -17.98 -20.82 8.97
N VAL A 262 -18.75 -21.43 9.89
CA VAL A 262 -19.30 -20.75 11.07
C VAL A 262 -18.57 -21.22 12.32
N THR A 263 -17.81 -20.33 12.96
CA THR A 263 -17.14 -20.61 14.24
C THR A 263 -18.03 -20.19 15.41
N LYS A 264 -18.41 -21.15 16.27
CA LYS A 264 -19.18 -20.91 17.49
C LYS A 264 -18.33 -21.26 18.70
N THR A 265 -18.27 -20.35 19.68
CA THR A 265 -17.60 -20.61 20.96
C THR A 265 -18.65 -20.98 21.99
N THR A 266 -18.54 -22.17 22.57
CA THR A 266 -19.45 -22.68 23.59
C THR A 266 -18.73 -22.77 24.93
N LYS A 267 -19.50 -22.61 26.00
CA LYS A 267 -19.08 -22.94 27.37
C LYS A 267 -19.80 -24.21 27.80
N VAL A 268 -19.11 -25.01 28.59
CA VAL A 268 -19.69 -26.18 29.24
C VAL A 268 -20.30 -25.73 30.57
N ALA A 269 -21.62 -25.76 30.66
CA ALA A 269 -22.32 -25.52 31.91
C ALA A 269 -22.71 -26.88 32.53
N VAL A 270 -22.43 -27.06 33.81
CA VAL A 270 -23.02 -28.16 34.57
C VAL A 270 -24.47 -27.78 34.81
N GLY A 271 -25.41 -28.59 34.33
CA GLY A 271 -26.82 -28.41 34.67
C GLY A 271 -26.95 -28.47 36.19
N SER A 272 -27.31 -27.36 36.84
CA SER A 272 -27.92 -27.44 38.16
C SER A 272 -29.29 -28.09 37.96
N GLY A 273 -29.32 -29.42 37.95
CA GLY A 273 -30.51 -30.17 38.31
C GLY A 273 -31.01 -29.62 39.64
N ASN A 274 -32.33 -29.47 39.74
CA ASN A 274 -33.04 -28.86 40.87
C ASN A 274 -32.42 -29.25 42.22
N LEU A 275 -32.43 -28.30 43.17
CA LEU A 275 -32.05 -28.48 44.57
C LEU A 275 -32.95 -29.48 45.31
N PHE A 276 -32.92 -30.76 44.95
CA PHE A 276 -33.41 -31.85 45.77
C PHE A 276 -32.35 -32.95 45.79
N PRO A 277 -31.72 -33.22 46.94
CA PRO A 277 -30.72 -34.27 47.06
C PRO A 277 -31.41 -35.59 47.36
N GLU A 278 -31.77 -36.37 46.34
CA GLU A 278 -32.03 -37.80 46.52
C GLU A 278 -31.39 -38.58 45.37
N ASP A 279 -30.52 -39.51 45.78
CA ASP A 279 -29.84 -40.58 45.03
C ASP A 279 -28.47 -40.31 44.36
N ASP A 280 -27.46 -41.00 44.92
CA ASP A 280 -26.00 -40.92 44.70
C ASP A 280 -25.49 -41.46 43.33
N ASN A 281 -26.27 -41.41 42.24
CA ASN A 281 -25.83 -41.93 40.94
C ASN A 281 -26.20 -41.07 39.71
N ASP A 282 -26.31 -39.75 39.86
CA ASP A 282 -26.61 -38.87 38.73
C ASP A 282 -25.36 -38.43 37.96
N ILE A 283 -25.26 -38.93 36.73
CA ILE A 283 -24.32 -38.49 35.70
C ILE A 283 -24.61 -37.01 35.43
N LYS A 284 -23.70 -36.11 35.82
CA LYS A 284 -23.79 -34.67 35.53
C LYS A 284 -23.88 -34.46 34.02
N GLU A 285 -25.07 -34.14 33.51
CA GLU A 285 -25.24 -33.76 32.12
C GLU A 285 -24.56 -32.40 31.87
N PHE A 286 -23.48 -32.45 31.09
CA PHE A 286 -22.78 -31.27 30.61
C PHE A 286 -23.56 -30.69 29.42
N LYS A 287 -24.16 -29.51 29.62
CA LYS A 287 -24.88 -28.82 28.52
C LYS A 287 -23.96 -27.78 27.90
N GLU A 288 -23.81 -27.85 26.58
CA GLU A 288 -23.13 -26.81 25.81
C GLU A 288 -24.05 -25.61 25.65
N VAL A 289 -23.59 -24.45 26.13
CA VAL A 289 -24.31 -23.18 26.06
C VAL A 289 -23.45 -22.18 25.28
N PRO A 290 -24.02 -21.33 24.40
CA PRO A 290 -23.24 -20.30 23.71
C PRO A 290 -22.61 -19.33 24.72
N LEU A 291 -21.32 -19.02 24.53
CA LEU A 291 -20.60 -18.05 25.34
C LEU A 291 -20.95 -16.63 24.87
N LEU A 292 -21.45 -15.79 25.77
CA LEU A 292 -21.80 -14.39 25.46
C LEU A 292 -20.57 -13.50 25.57
N LYS A 293 -20.49 -12.44 24.76
CA LYS A 293 -19.37 -11.49 24.79
C LYS A 293 -19.22 -10.79 26.14
N SER A 294 -20.32 -10.55 26.85
CA SER A 294 -20.33 -9.92 28.18
C SER A 294 -19.70 -10.81 29.26
N GLU A 295 -19.59 -12.11 29.02
CA GLU A 295 -18.98 -13.07 29.95
C GLU A 295 -17.47 -13.25 29.70
N LEU A 296 -16.92 -12.58 28.66
CA LEU A 296 -15.50 -12.63 28.34
C LEU A 296 -14.73 -11.63 29.21
N LEU A 297 -13.72 -12.14 29.90
CA LEU A 297 -12.69 -11.35 30.55
C LEU A 297 -11.37 -11.58 29.82
N PHE A 298 -10.64 -10.49 29.59
CA PHE A 298 -9.27 -10.56 29.08
C PHE A 298 -8.32 -10.60 30.28
N TYR A 299 -7.20 -11.30 30.16
CA TYR A 299 -6.18 -11.24 31.20
C TYR A 299 -4.79 -11.27 30.60
N GLN A 300 -3.83 -10.75 31.35
CA GLN A 300 -2.40 -10.92 31.08
C GLN A 300 -1.71 -11.38 32.35
N GLU A 301 -0.83 -12.38 32.22
CA GLU A 301 -0.14 -12.97 33.36
C GLU A 301 1.25 -12.34 33.51
N TYR A 302 1.54 -11.85 34.72
CA TYR A 302 2.82 -11.26 35.10
C TYR A 302 3.26 -11.85 36.43
N GLY A 303 4.42 -12.52 36.47
CA GLY A 303 4.97 -13.08 37.71
C GLY A 303 4.09 -14.14 38.38
N GLY A 304 3.20 -14.81 37.64
CA GLY A 304 2.23 -15.78 38.17
C GLY A 304 0.91 -15.16 38.64
N GLU A 305 0.78 -13.83 38.61
CA GLU A 305 -0.48 -13.13 38.88
C GLU A 305 -1.22 -12.82 37.58
N ARG A 306 -2.53 -13.07 37.56
CA ARG A 306 -3.40 -12.79 36.42
C ARG A 306 -4.10 -11.46 36.61
N ILE A 307 -3.70 -10.47 35.82
CA ILE A 307 -4.35 -9.16 35.79
C ILE A 307 -5.49 -9.23 34.78
N GLN A 308 -6.72 -9.03 35.25
CA GLN A 308 -7.93 -9.13 34.43
C GLN A 308 -8.37 -7.74 33.96
N PHE A 309 -8.89 -7.67 32.74
CA PHE A 309 -9.39 -6.48 32.08
C PHE A 309 -10.75 -6.77 31.44
N THR A 310 -11.67 -5.83 31.60
CA THR A 310 -12.90 -5.79 30.81
C THR A 310 -12.60 -5.39 29.36
N GLU A 311 -13.53 -5.67 28.44
CA GLU A 311 -13.39 -5.24 27.03
C GLU A 311 -13.25 -3.71 26.90
N LYS A 312 -13.94 -2.95 27.77
CA LYS A 312 -13.88 -1.48 27.77
C LYS A 312 -12.51 -0.98 28.22
N GLU A 313 -11.97 -1.54 29.30
CA GLU A 313 -10.63 -1.19 29.79
C GLU A 313 -9.55 -1.55 28.77
N LYS A 314 -9.63 -2.72 28.15
CA LYS A 314 -8.71 -3.12 27.10
C LYS A 314 -8.71 -2.12 25.93
N LYS A 315 -9.89 -1.68 25.48
CA LYS A 315 -10.02 -0.67 24.41
C LYS A 315 -9.44 0.68 24.83
N ALA A 316 -9.68 1.11 26.07
CA ALA A 316 -9.13 2.36 26.60
C ALA A 316 -7.60 2.33 26.71
N ILE A 317 -7.01 1.18 27.07
CA ILE A 317 -5.56 0.98 27.09
C ILE A 317 -4.98 1.03 25.66
N GLU A 318 -5.67 0.47 24.67
CA GLU A 318 -5.21 0.44 23.28
C GLU A 318 -5.32 1.82 22.59
N ASN A 319 -6.39 2.58 22.84
CA ASN A 319 -6.57 3.91 22.28
C ASN A 319 -7.17 4.90 23.31
N PRO A 320 -6.33 5.77 23.90
CA PRO A 320 -6.80 6.76 24.88
C PRO A 320 -7.47 7.99 24.24
N PHE A 321 -7.34 8.21 22.92
CA PHE A 321 -7.86 9.41 22.26
C PHE A 321 -9.33 9.30 21.83
N GLY A 322 -9.93 8.10 21.89
CA GLY A 322 -11.32 7.88 21.51
C GLY A 322 -11.53 7.82 19.99
N PRO A 323 -12.35 8.71 19.38
CA PRO A 323 -12.72 8.60 17.98
C PRO A 323 -11.53 8.80 17.01
N PRO A 324 -11.65 8.32 15.75
CA PRO A 324 -10.63 8.50 14.73
C PRO A 324 -10.38 9.99 14.44
N MET A 325 -9.14 10.42 14.52
CA MET A 325 -8.77 11.82 14.30
C MET A 325 -7.30 11.98 13.88
N ILE A 326 -6.99 13.17 13.38
CA ILE A 326 -5.62 13.67 13.26
C ILE A 326 -5.49 14.87 14.18
N LYS A 327 -4.46 14.91 15.01
CA LYS A 327 -4.20 16.03 15.93
C LYS A 327 -2.82 16.62 15.66
N LEU A 328 -2.76 17.91 15.37
CA LEU A 328 -1.50 18.64 15.20
C LEU A 328 -0.77 18.78 16.54
N LEU A 329 0.50 18.40 16.57
CA LEU A 329 1.39 18.63 17.71
C LEU A 329 2.27 19.86 17.50
N GLY A 330 2.67 20.13 16.26
CA GLY A 330 3.47 21.30 15.91
C GLY A 330 4.20 21.11 14.58
N PHE A 331 5.08 22.04 14.26
CA PHE A 331 5.85 22.05 13.01
C PHE A 331 7.34 21.82 13.27
N LYS A 332 8.00 21.09 12.37
CA LYS A 332 9.45 20.93 12.35
C LYS A 332 10.02 21.26 10.97
N PRO A 333 11.27 21.75 10.87
CA PRO A 333 11.95 21.91 9.58
C PRO A 333 12.04 20.59 8.81
N ALA A 334 11.81 20.61 7.50
CA ALA A 334 11.80 19.41 6.65
C ALA A 334 13.15 18.67 6.66
N ARG A 335 14.27 19.41 6.78
CA ARG A 335 15.63 18.85 6.91
C ARG A 335 15.84 17.84 8.04
N ILE A 336 14.99 17.84 9.06
CA ILE A 336 15.10 16.90 10.19
C ILE A 336 14.62 15.51 9.76
N LEU A 337 13.75 15.43 8.76
CA LEU A 337 13.12 14.20 8.31
C LEU A 337 14.04 13.40 7.39
N CYS A 338 14.53 12.25 7.86
CA CYS A 338 15.26 11.30 7.02
C CYS A 338 14.32 10.21 6.48
N LYS A 339 13.65 10.46 5.34
CA LYS A 339 12.66 9.53 4.76
C LYS A 339 13.21 8.10 4.59
N GLU A 340 14.45 7.97 4.13
CA GLU A 340 15.12 6.68 3.86
C GLU A 340 15.39 5.88 5.15
N LYS A 341 15.75 6.56 6.24
CA LYS A 341 16.13 5.92 7.50
C LYS A 341 14.93 5.58 8.38
N TRP A 342 13.82 6.30 8.23
CA TRP A 342 12.67 6.22 9.11
C TRP A 342 11.51 5.42 8.53
N PHE A 343 11.70 4.75 7.40
CA PHE A 343 10.66 3.94 6.79
C PHE A 343 10.25 2.78 7.71
N LEU A 344 9.04 2.88 8.28
CA LEU A 344 8.45 1.83 9.12
C LEU A 344 7.40 1.01 8.36
N LYS A 345 6.52 1.69 7.64
CA LYS A 345 5.42 1.10 6.86
C LYS A 345 5.01 2.02 5.73
N THR A 346 4.24 1.48 4.78
CA THR A 346 3.70 2.23 3.63
C THR A 346 2.99 3.51 4.08
N SER A 347 3.31 4.61 3.43
CA SER A 347 2.79 5.94 3.71
C SER A 347 1.34 6.08 3.24
N TYR A 348 0.59 6.95 3.93
CA TYR A 348 -0.70 7.41 3.45
C TYR A 348 -0.55 8.74 2.73
N PHE A 349 -1.58 9.12 1.99
CA PHE A 349 -1.73 10.44 1.39
C PHE A 349 -2.98 11.10 1.95
N ILE A 350 -2.88 12.37 2.35
CA ILE A 350 -4.01 13.14 2.86
C ILE A 350 -4.45 14.17 1.83
N PHE A 351 -5.75 14.22 1.58
CA PHE A 351 -6.40 15.17 0.69
C PHE A 351 -7.61 15.80 1.40
N PRO A 352 -7.95 17.08 1.17
CA PRO A 352 -9.07 17.74 1.85
C PRO A 352 -10.41 17.09 1.50
N SER A 353 -11.35 17.09 2.46
CA SER A 353 -12.69 16.58 2.26
C SER A 353 -13.74 17.54 2.83
N GLU A 354 -14.43 18.24 1.92
CA GLU A 354 -15.59 19.10 2.25
C GLU A 354 -16.76 18.31 2.85
N SER A 355 -16.85 17.01 2.59
CA SER A 355 -17.93 16.17 3.12
C SER A 355 -17.91 15.98 4.64
N VAL A 356 -16.80 16.33 5.31
CA VAL A 356 -16.67 16.23 6.76
C VAL A 356 -16.86 17.61 7.40
N ILE A 357 -16.16 18.63 6.89
CA ILE A 357 -16.27 20.01 7.36
C ILE A 357 -16.22 20.92 6.14
N GLU A 358 -17.18 21.83 6.01
CA GLU A 358 -17.22 22.82 4.93
C GLU A 358 -16.09 23.87 5.10
N GLY A 359 -15.48 24.30 3.98
CA GLY A 359 -14.35 25.23 3.96
C GLY A 359 -12.97 24.57 4.17
N SER A 360 -12.94 23.24 4.31
CA SER A 360 -11.70 22.49 4.57
C SER A 360 -10.68 22.63 3.45
N THR A 361 -11.10 22.69 2.19
CA THR A 361 -10.20 22.80 1.03
C THR A 361 -9.41 24.10 1.05
N ILE A 362 -10.05 25.20 1.46
CA ILE A 362 -9.41 26.53 1.54
C ILE A 362 -8.35 26.52 2.65
N ALA A 363 -8.72 26.08 3.84
CA ALA A 363 -7.81 26.00 4.99
C ALA A 363 -6.64 25.02 4.73
N PHE A 364 -6.93 23.87 4.12
CA PHE A 364 -5.91 22.89 3.74
C PHE A 364 -4.94 23.44 2.69
N LYS A 365 -5.43 24.15 1.67
CA LYS A 365 -4.58 24.81 0.66
C LYS A 365 -3.67 25.87 1.29
N ALA A 366 -4.20 26.66 2.25
CA ALA A 366 -3.40 27.62 2.98
C ALA A 366 -2.30 26.95 3.82
N LEU A 367 -2.63 25.87 4.53
CA LEU A 367 -1.67 25.09 5.30
C LEU A 367 -0.58 24.47 4.40
N HIS A 368 -0.97 23.88 3.28
CA HIS A 368 -0.05 23.31 2.29
C HIS A 368 0.93 24.35 1.76
N LYS A 369 0.41 25.51 1.33
CA LYS A 369 1.24 26.62 0.83
C LYS A 369 2.21 27.13 1.90
N ALA A 370 1.74 27.30 3.14
CA ALA A 370 2.57 27.74 4.25
C ALA A 370 3.70 26.75 4.59
N CYS A 371 3.41 25.45 4.58
CA CYS A 371 4.42 24.41 4.82
C CYS A 371 5.52 24.41 3.73
N ILE A 372 5.15 24.64 2.46
CA ILE A 372 6.10 24.75 1.34
C ILE A 372 6.96 26.00 1.48
N GLU A 373 6.34 27.16 1.71
CA GLU A 373 7.06 28.44 1.82
C GLU A 373 8.05 28.45 2.99
N MET A 374 7.71 27.79 4.10
CA MET A 374 8.56 27.74 5.30
C MET A 374 9.49 26.53 5.36
N ASP A 375 9.48 25.63 4.36
CA ASP A 375 10.20 24.34 4.38
C ASP A 375 9.98 23.55 5.69
N THR A 376 8.71 23.41 6.07
CA THR A 376 8.29 22.75 7.31
C THR A 376 7.36 21.57 7.07
N VAL A 377 7.41 20.62 8.00
CA VAL A 377 6.55 19.44 8.07
C VAL A 377 5.71 19.52 9.34
N ALA A 378 4.44 19.12 9.26
CA ALA A 378 3.54 19.11 10.41
C ALA A 378 3.61 17.76 11.13
N ILE A 379 3.97 17.76 12.40
CA ILE A 379 4.01 16.57 13.25
C ILE A 379 2.64 16.38 13.87
N CYS A 380 2.01 15.24 13.63
CA CYS A 380 0.65 14.94 14.06
C CYS A 380 0.55 13.59 14.74
N ILE A 381 -0.49 13.41 15.55
CA ILE A 381 -0.96 12.09 15.98
C ILE A 381 -2.03 11.66 14.98
N LEU A 382 -1.89 10.47 14.40
CA LEU A 382 -2.87 9.86 13.51
C LEU A 382 -3.51 8.65 14.20
N CYS A 383 -4.83 8.69 14.30
CA CYS A 383 -5.68 7.57 14.70
C CYS A 383 -6.73 7.30 13.60
N THR A 384 -6.59 6.20 12.86
CA THR A 384 -7.45 5.92 11.69
C THR A 384 -8.75 5.20 12.06
N ARG A 385 -8.82 4.55 13.22
CA ARG A 385 -9.98 3.74 13.66
C ARG A 385 -10.13 3.84 15.18
N VAL A 386 -11.35 3.64 15.69
CA VAL A 386 -11.68 3.74 17.13
C VAL A 386 -10.78 2.86 18.01
N ASN A 387 -10.42 1.67 17.55
CA ASN A 387 -9.56 0.74 18.31
C ASN A 387 -8.11 0.70 17.77
N ALA A 388 -7.72 1.64 16.92
CA ALA A 388 -6.33 1.69 16.42
C ALA A 388 -5.44 2.41 17.41
N ARG A 389 -4.23 1.88 17.62
CA ARG A 389 -3.22 2.58 18.41
C ARG A 389 -2.84 3.90 17.72
N PRO A 390 -2.80 5.02 18.45
CA PRO A 390 -2.36 6.30 17.90
C PRO A 390 -0.90 6.21 17.47
N THR A 391 -0.58 6.75 16.29
CA THR A 391 0.80 6.77 15.78
C THR A 391 1.23 8.21 15.51
N ILE A 392 2.49 8.53 15.82
CA ILE A 392 3.07 9.82 15.48
C ILE A 392 3.47 9.78 14.00
N VAL A 393 3.05 10.80 13.25
CA VAL A 393 3.29 10.93 11.82
C VAL A 393 3.81 12.32 11.48
N ALA A 394 4.62 12.41 10.43
CA ALA A 394 4.99 13.66 9.79
C ALA A 394 4.14 13.82 8.51
N LEU A 395 3.48 14.97 8.39
CA LEU A 395 2.79 15.40 7.19
C LEU A 395 3.75 16.25 6.36
N VAL A 396 4.18 15.72 5.22
CA VAL A 396 5.10 16.39 4.30
C VAL A 396 4.30 16.95 3.14
N PRO A 397 4.37 18.27 2.85
CA PRO A 397 3.67 18.82 1.70
C PRO A 397 4.19 18.15 0.41
N CYS A 398 3.26 17.69 -0.43
CA CYS A 398 3.58 16.93 -1.63
C CYS A 398 2.73 17.42 -2.79
N THR A 399 3.40 17.84 -3.86
CA THR A 399 2.81 18.16 -5.16
C THR A 399 3.05 16.99 -6.12
N ASN A 400 2.01 16.52 -6.80
CA ASN A 400 2.04 15.42 -7.75
C ASN A 400 2.52 14.08 -7.13
N PRO A 401 1.80 13.53 -6.14
CA PRO A 401 2.15 12.27 -5.51
C PRO A 401 2.10 11.12 -6.55
N LEU A 402 3.19 10.38 -6.71
CA LEU A 402 3.29 9.25 -7.66
C LEU A 402 2.85 9.63 -9.09
N ASP A 403 3.24 10.80 -9.56
CA ASP A 403 2.89 11.35 -10.88
C ASP A 403 1.38 11.55 -11.12
N LEU A 404 0.57 11.56 -10.06
CA LEU A 404 -0.84 11.97 -10.13
C LEU A 404 -0.93 13.48 -10.30
N ASP A 405 -1.90 13.95 -11.09
CA ASP A 405 -2.18 15.38 -11.32
C ASP A 405 -2.92 16.00 -10.11
N ILE A 406 -2.23 16.07 -8.98
CA ILE A 406 -2.74 16.59 -7.71
C ILE A 406 -1.77 17.64 -7.16
N GLU A 407 -2.18 18.90 -7.25
CA GLU A 407 -1.35 20.04 -6.84
C GLU A 407 -1.22 20.22 -5.32
N ILE A 408 -2.14 19.66 -4.52
CA ILE A 408 -2.26 19.96 -3.09
C ILE A 408 -2.46 18.65 -2.32
N GLY A 409 -1.55 18.35 -1.37
CA GLY A 409 -1.66 17.16 -0.54
C GLY A 409 -0.55 17.03 0.49
N PHE A 410 -0.71 16.06 1.40
CA PHE A 410 0.35 15.71 2.35
C PHE A 410 0.66 14.21 2.32
N ASP A 411 1.93 13.88 2.17
CA ASP A 411 2.43 12.53 2.42
C ASP A 411 2.53 12.30 3.93
N VAL A 412 1.99 11.18 4.39
CA VAL A 412 1.98 10.76 5.79
C VAL A 412 3.09 9.77 6.04
N ILE A 413 4.16 10.23 6.67
CA ILE A 413 5.31 9.41 7.01
C ILE A 413 5.22 9.00 8.48
N HIS A 414 5.21 7.69 8.73
CA HIS A 414 5.18 7.17 10.09
C HIS A 414 6.53 7.34 10.76
N ILE A 415 6.55 7.96 11.93
CA ILE A 415 7.77 8.16 12.70
C ILE A 415 7.96 6.94 13.62
N PRO A 416 9.10 6.24 13.55
CA PRO A 416 9.38 5.11 14.43
C PRO A 416 9.55 5.59 15.88
N PHE A 417 9.03 4.80 16.82
CA PHE A 417 9.38 4.96 18.24
C PHE A 417 10.74 4.34 18.52
N ILE A 418 11.31 4.65 19.69
CA ILE A 418 12.62 4.12 20.13
C ILE A 418 12.68 2.59 20.06
N GLU A 419 11.57 1.92 20.36
CA GLU A 419 11.42 0.45 20.27
C GLU A 419 11.57 -0.12 18.86
N ASN A 420 11.38 0.70 17.82
CA ASN A 420 11.53 0.30 16.42
C ASN A 420 12.94 0.53 15.89
N VAL A 421 13.76 1.31 16.61
CA VAL A 421 15.15 1.59 16.24
C VAL A 421 16.04 0.46 16.75
N ARG A 422 16.90 -0.06 15.88
CA ARG A 422 17.87 -1.12 16.21
C ARG A 422 19.26 -0.52 16.19
N ASP A 423 20.03 -0.78 17.25
CA ASP A 423 21.44 -0.43 17.28
C ASP A 423 22.20 -1.29 16.27
N ILE A 424 22.90 -0.62 15.37
CA ILE A 424 23.77 -1.29 14.41
C ILE A 424 25.08 -1.56 15.16
N PRO A 425 25.55 -2.81 15.25
CA PRO A 425 26.83 -3.09 15.89
C PRO A 425 27.93 -2.32 15.16
N THR A 426 28.57 -1.38 15.85
CA THR A 426 29.79 -0.74 15.36
C THR A 426 30.89 -1.78 15.44
N PHE A 427 31.39 -2.20 14.27
CA PHE A 427 32.64 -2.93 14.23
C PHE A 427 33.71 -1.96 14.71
N ASP A 428 34.46 -2.33 15.75
CA ASP A 428 35.63 -1.57 16.15
C ASP A 428 36.48 -1.33 14.90
N ASN A 429 36.78 -0.08 14.60
CA ASN A 429 37.61 0.31 13.45
C ASN A 429 39.09 -0.07 13.68
N THR A 430 39.35 -1.30 14.15
CA THR A 430 40.67 -1.92 14.17
C THR A 430 41.10 -2.37 12.77
N ASP A 431 40.16 -2.57 11.86
CA ASP A 431 40.43 -2.65 10.44
C ASP A 431 40.42 -1.23 9.86
N GLN A 432 41.62 -0.66 9.78
CA GLN A 432 42.10 0.41 8.89
C GLN A 432 41.02 1.31 8.28
N ASN A 433 41.13 2.64 8.46
CA ASN A 433 40.48 3.60 7.56
C ASN A 433 40.78 3.19 6.11
N ILE A 434 39.87 2.46 5.45
CA ILE A 434 40.03 2.02 4.07
C ILE A 434 39.91 3.30 3.25
N VAL A 435 41.05 3.92 2.97
CA VAL A 435 41.12 5.09 2.11
C VAL A 435 40.86 4.58 0.70
N VAL A 436 39.60 4.69 0.26
CA VAL A 436 39.23 4.39 -1.13
C VAL A 436 39.94 5.38 -2.03
N GLU A 437 40.84 4.88 -2.86
CA GLU A 437 41.60 5.67 -3.83
C GLU A 437 40.66 6.39 -4.82
N ASN A 438 41.07 7.58 -5.26
CA ASN A 438 40.26 8.37 -6.20
C ASN A 438 40.10 7.68 -7.56
N ALA A 439 41.10 6.91 -8.01
CA ALA A 439 41.02 6.11 -9.22
C ALA A 439 39.84 5.10 -9.17
N HIS A 440 39.71 4.37 -8.06
CA HIS A 440 38.60 3.43 -7.83
C HIS A 440 37.23 4.12 -7.84
N LYS A 441 37.13 5.35 -7.32
CA LYS A 441 35.88 6.12 -7.37
C LYS A 441 35.51 6.54 -8.80
N VAL A 442 36.47 6.86 -9.65
CA VAL A 442 36.24 7.20 -11.05
C VAL A 442 35.76 5.97 -11.82
N LEU A 443 36.47 4.84 -11.67
CA LEU A 443 36.06 3.57 -12.29
C LEU A 443 34.65 3.14 -11.87
N MET A 444 34.32 3.24 -10.58
CA MET A 444 32.97 2.94 -10.09
C MET A 444 31.92 3.89 -10.68
N LYS A 445 32.23 5.19 -10.85
CA LYS A 445 31.31 6.14 -11.48
C LYS A 445 31.05 5.80 -12.95
N ASP A 446 32.07 5.38 -13.68
CA ASP A 446 31.92 4.97 -15.08
C ASP A 446 30.99 3.75 -15.19
N ILE A 447 31.15 2.77 -14.29
CA ILE A 447 30.26 1.59 -14.21
C ILE A 447 28.83 1.99 -13.82
N LEU A 448 28.65 2.89 -12.84
CA LEU A 448 27.31 3.35 -12.46
C LEU A 448 26.63 4.12 -13.60
N THR A 449 27.40 4.85 -14.41
CA THR A 449 26.89 5.58 -15.57
C THR A 449 26.44 4.64 -16.68
N SER A 450 27.17 3.55 -16.94
CA SER A 450 26.74 2.54 -17.92
C SER A 450 25.50 1.76 -17.47
N LEU A 451 25.36 1.52 -16.16
CA LEU A 451 24.22 0.81 -15.58
C LEU A 451 23.01 1.69 -15.26
N GLN A 452 23.12 3.01 -15.46
CA GLN A 452 22.04 3.94 -15.16
C GLN A 452 20.81 3.65 -16.03
N PHE A 453 19.63 3.65 -15.42
CA PHE A 453 18.36 3.56 -16.13
C PHE A 453 17.30 4.41 -15.42
N ASP A 454 16.29 4.84 -16.19
CA ASP A 454 15.19 5.64 -15.67
C ASP A 454 14.21 4.74 -14.89
N TYR A 455 14.36 4.73 -13.56
CA TYR A 455 13.48 3.97 -12.69
C TYR A 455 12.06 4.54 -12.68
N LYS A 456 11.07 3.68 -12.98
CA LYS A 456 9.65 3.91 -12.69
C LYS A 456 9.11 2.76 -11.82
N ALA A 457 8.16 3.10 -10.94
CA ALA A 457 7.61 2.15 -9.98
C ALA A 457 6.79 1.01 -10.61
N ASP A 458 6.28 1.21 -11.83
CA ASP A 458 5.44 0.28 -12.59
C ASP A 458 6.22 -0.69 -13.49
N MET A 459 7.55 -0.56 -13.58
CA MET A 459 8.37 -1.40 -14.48
C MET A 459 8.51 -2.85 -14.00
N PHE A 460 8.34 -3.09 -12.70
CA PHE A 460 8.58 -4.39 -12.09
C PHE A 460 7.25 -5.02 -11.67
N GLU A 461 6.93 -6.15 -12.29
CA GLU A 461 5.78 -6.95 -11.93
C GLU A 461 6.18 -8.01 -10.91
N ASN A 462 5.26 -8.42 -10.03
CA ASN A 462 5.54 -9.49 -9.08
C ASN A 462 5.55 -10.86 -9.79
N PRO A 463 6.70 -11.53 -9.92
CA PRO A 463 6.82 -12.76 -10.72
C PRO A 463 5.94 -13.90 -10.20
N LYS A 464 5.83 -14.02 -8.86
CA LYS A 464 5.02 -15.05 -8.22
C LYS A 464 3.53 -14.85 -8.54
N LEU A 465 3.02 -13.63 -8.42
CA LEU A 465 1.63 -13.34 -8.72
C LEU A 465 1.32 -13.52 -10.20
N GLN A 466 2.23 -13.11 -11.09
CA GLN A 466 2.03 -13.33 -12.52
C GLN A 466 1.99 -14.82 -12.85
N SER A 467 2.92 -15.62 -12.31
CA SER A 467 2.91 -17.07 -12.48
C SER A 467 1.60 -17.70 -11.99
N GLU A 468 1.11 -17.30 -10.81
CA GLU A 468 -0.16 -17.77 -10.25
C GLU A 468 -1.35 -17.38 -11.13
N TYR A 469 -1.43 -16.12 -11.60
CA TYR A 469 -2.49 -15.67 -12.51
C TYR A 469 -2.49 -16.45 -13.83
N ARG A 470 -1.32 -16.68 -14.43
CA ARG A 470 -1.22 -17.46 -15.68
C ARG A 470 -1.64 -18.92 -15.47
N ALA A 471 -1.25 -19.54 -14.36
CA ALA A 471 -1.65 -20.91 -14.04
C ALA A 471 -3.18 -21.03 -13.85
N LEU A 472 -3.79 -20.06 -13.15
CA LEU A 472 -5.25 -20.01 -12.98
C LEU A 472 -5.99 -19.73 -14.29
N GLU A 473 -5.46 -18.84 -15.13
CA GLU A 473 -6.03 -18.52 -16.44
C GLU A 473 -5.99 -19.73 -17.38
N ALA A 474 -4.84 -20.40 -17.50
CA ALA A 474 -4.70 -21.59 -18.34
C ALA A 474 -5.69 -22.69 -17.90
N LYS A 475 -5.78 -22.94 -16.59
CA LYS A 475 -6.73 -23.92 -16.02
C LYS A 475 -8.19 -23.52 -16.27
N SER A 476 -8.53 -22.25 -16.17
CA SER A 476 -9.90 -21.74 -16.35
C SER A 476 -10.33 -21.71 -17.82
N LEU A 477 -9.42 -21.32 -18.71
CA LEU A 477 -9.65 -21.28 -20.16
C LEU A 477 -9.53 -22.65 -20.82
N GLN A 478 -9.05 -23.67 -20.08
CA GLN A 478 -8.75 -25.01 -20.58
C GLN A 478 -7.70 -24.96 -21.72
N GLU A 479 -6.72 -24.07 -21.57
CA GLU A 479 -5.59 -23.96 -22.49
C GLU A 479 -4.50 -24.95 -22.05
N GLU A 480 -4.04 -25.81 -22.95
CA GLU A 480 -3.04 -26.86 -22.64
C GLU A 480 -1.64 -26.30 -22.37
N ASN A 481 -1.33 -25.13 -22.95
CA ASN A 481 -0.03 -24.48 -22.83
C ASN A 481 -0.13 -23.20 -22.00
N MET A 482 0.70 -23.11 -20.95
CA MET A 482 0.88 -21.87 -20.20
C MET A 482 1.75 -20.92 -21.03
N GLU A 483 1.27 -19.71 -21.31
CA GLU A 483 2.14 -18.67 -21.88
C GLU A 483 3.32 -18.40 -20.94
N PRO A 484 4.57 -18.42 -21.43
CA PRO A 484 5.72 -18.11 -20.61
C PRO A 484 5.67 -16.64 -20.19
N PHE A 485 5.85 -16.36 -18.90
CA PHE A 485 6.00 -14.98 -18.42
C PHE A 485 7.48 -14.65 -18.33
N VAL A 486 7.83 -13.41 -18.66
CA VAL A 486 9.20 -12.88 -18.50
C VAL A 486 9.29 -12.25 -17.12
N ASP A 487 10.25 -12.70 -16.33
CA ASP A 487 10.54 -12.15 -15.01
C ASP A 487 11.27 -10.80 -15.16
N THR A 488 10.54 -9.71 -14.96
CA THR A 488 11.06 -8.34 -15.06
C THR A 488 11.99 -7.97 -13.91
N THR A 489 12.05 -8.76 -12.83
CA THR A 489 12.92 -8.49 -11.67
C THR A 489 14.35 -9.01 -11.87
N LYS A 490 14.57 -9.84 -12.89
CA LYS A 490 15.92 -10.32 -13.22
C LYS A 490 16.70 -9.23 -13.96
N PRO A 491 17.97 -8.99 -13.58
CA PRO A 491 18.83 -8.08 -14.33
C PRO A 491 18.96 -8.53 -15.79
N ASN A 492 18.93 -7.58 -16.74
CA ASN A 492 19.17 -7.90 -18.15
C ASN A 492 20.68 -8.16 -18.36
N PRO A 493 21.12 -9.38 -18.74
CA PRO A 493 22.53 -9.68 -18.95
C PRO A 493 23.19 -8.80 -20.00
N GLU A 494 22.46 -8.38 -21.04
CA GLU A 494 22.98 -7.56 -22.15
C GLU A 494 23.57 -6.23 -21.65
N LYS A 495 23.01 -5.65 -20.58
CA LYS A 495 23.51 -4.38 -20.02
C LYS A 495 24.85 -4.51 -19.30
N PHE A 496 25.25 -5.73 -18.94
CA PHE A 496 26.52 -5.99 -18.26
C PHE A 496 27.63 -6.34 -19.26
N GLU A 497 27.31 -6.63 -20.52
CA GLU A 497 28.31 -6.93 -21.57
C GLU A 497 29.21 -5.73 -21.89
N ASP A 498 28.69 -4.51 -21.72
CA ASP A 498 29.43 -3.26 -21.93
C ASP A 498 30.43 -2.95 -20.78
N ILE A 499 30.39 -3.72 -19.69
CA ILE A 499 31.33 -3.55 -18.56
C ILE A 499 32.64 -4.27 -18.91
N ARG A 500 33.74 -3.53 -18.95
CA ARG A 500 35.08 -4.11 -19.17
C ARG A 500 35.49 -4.98 -17.99
N ASP A 501 35.62 -6.29 -18.22
CA ASP A 501 36.04 -7.28 -17.22
C ASP A 501 37.31 -6.88 -16.48
N GLU A 502 38.31 -6.36 -17.20
CA GLU A 502 39.61 -5.91 -16.65
C GLU A 502 39.45 -4.85 -15.54
N LEU A 503 38.56 -3.88 -15.75
CA LEU A 503 38.31 -2.80 -14.79
C LEU A 503 37.47 -3.26 -13.60
N PHE A 504 36.57 -4.22 -13.84
CA PHE A 504 35.80 -4.84 -12.79
C PHE A 504 36.72 -5.67 -11.87
N GLU A 505 37.63 -6.45 -12.45
CA GLU A 505 38.62 -7.23 -11.71
C GLU A 505 39.62 -6.36 -10.96
N GLU A 506 40.02 -5.20 -11.50
CA GLU A 506 40.85 -4.22 -10.79
C GLU A 506 40.15 -3.69 -9.52
N LEU A 507 38.83 -3.46 -9.59
CA LEU A 507 38.07 -2.85 -8.49
C LEU A 507 37.67 -3.84 -7.40
N PHE A 508 37.29 -5.06 -7.78
CA PHE A 508 36.73 -6.07 -6.87
C PHE A 508 37.65 -7.26 -6.62
N GLY A 509 38.76 -7.36 -7.35
CA GLY A 509 39.61 -8.55 -7.39
C GLY A 509 38.95 -9.72 -8.14
N PRO A 510 39.64 -10.86 -8.25
CA PRO A 510 39.07 -12.04 -8.87
C PRO A 510 37.86 -12.55 -8.06
N PHE A 511 36.72 -12.74 -8.73
CA PHE A 511 35.54 -13.33 -8.12
C PHE A 511 35.88 -14.71 -7.52
N GLY A 512 35.69 -14.87 -6.20
CA GLY A 512 35.96 -16.11 -5.48
C GLY A 512 37.00 -16.01 -4.36
N VAL A 513 37.62 -14.85 -4.13
CA VAL A 513 38.31 -14.60 -2.87
C VAL A 513 37.25 -14.61 -1.75
N LEU A 514 37.27 -15.65 -0.92
CA LEU A 514 36.40 -15.80 0.24
C LEU A 514 36.40 -14.49 1.03
N SER A 515 35.21 -13.90 1.23
CA SER A 515 35.03 -12.82 2.20
C SER A 515 35.76 -13.19 3.48
N THR A 516 36.64 -12.33 3.98
CA THR A 516 37.35 -12.53 5.24
C THR A 516 36.30 -12.95 6.28
N LYS A 517 36.41 -14.19 6.78
CA LYS A 517 35.41 -14.74 7.72
C LYS A 517 35.27 -13.75 8.85
N ARG A 518 34.08 -13.14 9.01
CA ARG A 518 33.71 -12.39 10.22
C ARG A 518 34.14 -13.24 11.41
N SER A 519 35.02 -12.71 12.26
CA SER A 519 35.26 -13.31 13.56
C SER A 519 33.93 -13.41 14.27
N LYS A 520 33.47 -14.63 14.55
CA LYS A 520 32.31 -14.85 15.40
C LYS A 520 32.55 -14.11 16.71
N ASN A 521 31.61 -13.25 17.11
CA ASN A 521 31.46 -12.89 18.51
C ASN A 521 31.15 -14.18 19.28
N GLU A 522 32.16 -14.77 19.91
CA GLU A 522 31.95 -15.70 21.01
C GLU A 522 31.41 -14.89 22.19
N ASN A 523 30.09 -14.74 22.26
CA ASN A 523 29.37 -14.50 23.51
C ASN A 523 27.88 -14.71 23.25
N GLU A 524 27.46 -15.97 23.20
CA GLU A 524 26.15 -16.41 23.72
C GLU A 524 26.06 -17.93 23.67
N SER A 525 26.60 -18.58 24.71
CA SER A 525 26.08 -19.86 25.17
C SER A 525 26.38 -20.01 26.65
N CYS A 526 25.33 -19.92 27.46
CA CYS A 526 25.33 -20.28 28.87
C CYS A 526 25.76 -21.75 29.02
N ASN A 527 26.90 -21.99 29.68
CA ASN A 527 27.09 -23.18 30.50
C ASN A 527 28.27 -23.00 31.47
N ASN A 528 27.97 -23.28 32.74
CA ASN A 528 28.86 -23.20 33.89
C ASN A 528 30.13 -24.03 33.71
N THR A 529 31.30 -23.40 33.83
CA THR A 529 32.43 -23.86 34.67
C THR A 529 33.42 -22.71 34.83
N LYS A 530 33.63 -22.27 36.07
CA LYS A 530 34.54 -21.19 36.44
C LYS A 530 35.98 -21.55 36.07
N LYS A 531 36.49 -20.97 34.97
CA LYS A 531 37.90 -20.58 34.85
C LYS A 531 37.94 -19.06 34.82
N VAL A 532 38.52 -18.47 35.85
CA VAL A 532 38.75 -17.02 35.94
C VAL A 532 39.66 -16.61 34.78
N LYS A 533 39.09 -15.98 33.74
CA LYS A 533 39.86 -15.26 32.72
C LYS A 533 40.54 -14.08 33.41
N LEU A 534 41.85 -13.96 33.22
CA LEU A 534 42.62 -12.77 33.61
C LEU A 534 42.08 -11.59 32.78
N GLU A 535 41.60 -10.55 33.45
CA GLU A 535 41.16 -9.30 32.82
C GLU A 535 42.38 -8.56 32.27
N ASP A 536 42.47 -8.41 30.95
CA ASP A 536 43.37 -7.45 30.30
C ASP A 536 42.86 -6.04 30.62
N ILE A 537 43.70 -5.24 31.27
CA ILE A 537 43.37 -3.88 31.70
C ILE A 537 43.65 -2.94 30.52
N ASN A 538 42.61 -2.23 30.07
CA ASN A 538 42.69 -1.27 28.96
C ASN A 538 43.63 -0.10 29.32
N GLU A 539 44.57 0.25 28.44
CA GLU A 539 45.61 1.24 28.75
C GLU A 539 45.07 2.66 28.93
N ASP A 540 44.00 3.01 28.21
CA ASP A 540 43.37 4.33 28.27
C ASP A 540 42.65 4.57 29.61
N GLU A 541 41.93 3.56 30.13
CA GLU A 541 41.29 3.64 31.45
C GLU A 541 42.31 3.76 32.59
N LEU A 542 43.47 3.13 32.43
CA LEU A 542 44.56 3.23 33.40
C LEU A 542 45.16 4.63 33.40
N GLN A 543 45.37 5.24 32.23
CA GLN A 543 45.86 6.61 32.12
C GLN A 543 44.88 7.63 32.72
N GLU A 544 43.58 7.52 32.43
CA GLU A 544 42.57 8.39 33.03
C GLU A 544 42.52 8.29 34.56
N LYS A 545 42.65 7.08 35.12
CA LYS A 545 42.67 6.88 36.58
C LYS A 545 43.96 7.34 37.24
N ILE A 546 45.09 7.33 36.53
CA ILE A 546 46.34 7.92 36.99
C ILE A 546 46.21 9.45 37.04
N ILE A 547 45.61 10.07 36.02
CA ILE A 547 45.35 11.52 35.96
C ILE A 547 44.39 11.94 37.09
N ASN A 548 43.32 11.18 37.29
CA ASN A 548 42.28 11.45 38.29
C ASN A 548 42.66 11.03 39.72
N LYS A 549 43.86 10.46 39.93
CA LYS A 549 44.37 9.94 41.22
C LYS A 549 43.45 8.90 41.89
N THR A 550 42.77 8.06 41.13
CA THR A 550 41.81 7.05 41.63
C THR A 550 42.32 5.60 41.47
N VAL A 551 43.64 5.41 41.40
CA VAL A 551 44.30 4.10 41.24
C VAL A 551 44.06 3.16 42.44
N ASP A 552 43.66 3.70 43.61
CA ASP A 552 43.26 2.91 44.79
C ASP A 552 42.04 2.01 44.56
N SER A 553 41.24 2.27 43.52
CA SER A 553 40.07 1.47 43.16
C SER A 553 40.44 0.05 42.69
N TYR A 554 41.67 -0.17 42.21
CA TYR A 554 42.10 -1.47 41.73
C TYR A 554 42.37 -2.47 42.86
N THR A 555 42.12 -3.75 42.59
CA THR A 555 42.47 -4.83 43.51
C THR A 555 43.99 -5.04 43.54
N THR A 556 44.50 -5.63 44.63
CA THR A 556 45.94 -5.91 44.79
C THR A 556 46.50 -6.81 43.69
N ASN A 557 45.68 -7.67 43.09
CA ASN A 557 46.08 -8.52 41.96
C ASN A 557 46.14 -7.74 40.65
N GLN A 558 45.20 -6.82 40.40
CA GLN A 558 45.21 -5.93 39.23
C GLN A 558 46.42 -4.99 39.26
N LEU A 559 46.73 -4.38 40.41
CA LEU A 559 47.92 -3.52 40.59
C LEU A 559 49.24 -4.27 40.32
N LYS A 560 49.32 -5.54 40.74
CA LYS A 560 50.48 -6.39 40.45
C LYS A 560 50.60 -6.73 38.96
N ASN A 561 49.49 -6.92 38.25
CA ASN A 561 49.52 -7.16 36.81
C ASN A 561 49.90 -5.90 36.01
N ILE A 562 49.38 -4.73 36.41
CA ILE A 562 49.77 -3.44 35.80
C ILE A 562 51.29 -3.21 35.94
N LEU A 563 51.83 -3.42 37.14
CA LEU A 563 53.27 -3.29 37.39
C LEU A 563 54.12 -4.34 36.65
N LYS A 564 53.60 -5.55 36.42
CA LYS A 564 54.29 -6.58 35.62
C LYS A 564 54.33 -6.24 34.14
N ASN A 565 53.26 -5.67 33.59
CA ASN A 565 53.15 -5.39 32.16
C ASN A 565 53.88 -4.10 31.76
N LYS A 566 53.92 -3.07 32.62
CA LYS A 566 54.54 -1.77 32.30
C LYS A 566 55.92 -1.50 32.91
N ALA A 567 56.48 -2.37 33.76
CA ALA A 567 57.81 -2.14 34.33
C ALA A 567 58.92 -2.36 33.30
N THR A 568 59.42 -1.28 32.70
CA THR A 568 60.59 -1.24 31.79
C THR A 568 61.95 -1.45 32.50
N SER A 569 61.96 -1.70 33.81
CA SER A 569 63.13 -2.13 34.58
C SER A 569 62.72 -3.18 35.61
N LYS A 570 63.56 -4.22 35.77
CA LYS A 570 63.35 -5.44 36.58
C LYS A 570 62.30 -5.27 37.71
N PRO A 571 61.20 -6.05 37.71
CA PRO A 571 60.13 -5.84 38.67
C PRO A 571 60.62 -6.08 40.10
N PRO A 572 60.37 -5.16 41.06
CA PRO A 572 60.68 -5.41 42.46
C PRO A 572 59.89 -6.62 42.97
N ALA A 573 60.45 -7.38 43.91
CA ALA A 573 59.81 -8.57 44.47
C ALA A 573 58.46 -8.20 45.11
N MET A 574 57.34 -8.55 44.44
CA MET A 574 55.98 -8.13 44.83
C MET A 574 55.32 -9.04 45.88
N THR A 575 56.11 -9.86 46.56
CA THR A 575 55.67 -10.77 47.63
C THR A 575 55.64 -10.01 48.96
N GLY A 576 54.44 -9.84 49.55
CA GLY A 576 54.26 -9.26 50.89
C GLY A 576 53.96 -7.74 50.96
N LEU A 577 53.88 -7.03 49.83
CA LEU A 577 53.59 -5.57 49.82
C LEU A 577 52.12 -5.25 50.14
N LYS A 578 51.90 -4.18 50.92
CA LYS A 578 50.57 -3.64 51.23
C LYS A 578 49.99 -2.89 50.02
N LYS A 579 48.65 -2.81 49.91
CA LYS A 579 47.96 -2.19 48.77
C LYS A 579 48.41 -0.75 48.50
N SER A 580 48.60 0.06 49.54
CA SER A 580 49.08 1.45 49.42
C SER A 580 50.46 1.54 48.76
N GLN A 581 51.37 0.60 49.05
CA GLN A 581 52.71 0.58 48.46
C GLN A 581 52.69 0.19 46.98
N LEU A 582 51.73 -0.66 46.56
CA LEU A 582 51.55 -1.01 45.16
C LEU A 582 50.99 0.17 44.36
N VAL A 583 50.08 0.95 44.94
CA VAL A 583 49.53 2.16 44.31
C VAL A 583 50.61 3.22 44.12
N ASP A 584 51.46 3.46 45.12
CA ASP A 584 52.60 4.38 45.01
C ASP A 584 53.59 3.96 43.92
N LEU A 585 53.80 2.65 43.73
CA LEU A 585 54.66 2.13 42.67
C LEU A 585 54.03 2.31 41.29
N VAL A 586 52.70 2.18 41.16
CA VAL A 586 52.00 2.44 39.89
C VAL A 586 52.14 3.91 39.50
N TYR A 587 51.95 4.87 40.41
CA TYR A 587 52.17 6.29 40.11
C TYR A 587 53.63 6.65 39.77
N LYS A 588 54.61 5.89 40.28
CA LYS A 588 56.03 6.13 40.00
C LYS A 588 56.47 5.56 38.66
N HIS A 589 55.95 4.40 38.27
CA HIS A 589 56.42 3.66 37.09
C HIS A 589 55.49 3.75 35.87
N CYS A 590 54.20 4.05 36.05
CA CYS A 590 53.24 4.30 34.99
C CYS A 590 52.94 5.81 34.97
N LYS A 591 53.67 6.57 34.15
CA LYS A 591 53.38 7.97 33.86
C LYS A 591 52.79 8.10 32.46
#